data_AF-A0A445EQU4-F1
#
_entry.id   AF-A0A445EQU4-F1
#
_cell.length_a   1.000
_cell.length_b   1.000
_cell.length_c   1.000
_cell.angle_alpha   90.00
_cell.angle_beta   90.00
_cell.angle_gamma   90.00
#
_symmetry.space_group_name_H-M   'P 1'
#
loop_
_entity.id
_entity.type
_entity.pdbx_description
1 polymer ?
#
loop_
_entity_poly.entity_id
_entity_poly.type
_entity_poly.pdbx_seq_one_letter_code
_entity_poly.pdbx_strand_id
1 'polypeptide(L)'
;MMKTIPTTSGETVVVGAYTFDHENARKELSVMVCLHEYPLSIVDHIGFRQFCNALQPLFKVITRNTLKSDILKLYNDERSKTMNVLERNKSRVAITTDMWTASN
;
A
#
# COMPACT_ATOMS: atom_id res chain seq x y z
N MET A 1 -15.54 20.14 12.06
CA MET A 1 -15.54 18.68 11.79
C MET A 1 -16.95 18.17 12.05
N MET A 2 -17.76 18.01 11.00
CA MET A 2 -19.13 17.49 11.14
C MET A 2 -19.07 15.96 11.10
N LYS A 3 -19.45 15.31 12.20
CA LYS A 3 -19.71 13.87 12.23
C LYS A 3 -21.09 13.64 11.61
N THR A 4 -21.15 13.03 10.43
CA THR A 4 -22.42 12.63 9.80
C THR A 4 -22.81 11.23 10.27
N ILE A 5 -24.10 11.06 10.55
CA ILE A 5 -24.71 9.81 10.99
C ILE A 5 -25.14 9.04 9.74
N PRO A 6 -24.83 7.73 9.60
CA PRO A 6 -25.32 6.94 8.49
C PRO A 6 -26.81 6.62 8.69
N THR A 7 -27.64 7.04 7.74
CA THR A 7 -29.05 6.60 7.67
C THR A 7 -29.11 5.33 6.84
N THR A 8 -29.43 4.20 7.48
CA THR A 8 -29.50 2.89 6.83
C THR A 8 -30.92 2.60 6.38
N SER A 9 -31.16 2.64 5.07
CA SER A 9 -32.31 1.97 4.45
C SER A 9 -31.78 1.05 3.35
N GLY A 10 -31.75 -0.25 3.65
CA GLY A 10 -31.52 -1.38 2.73
C GLY A 10 -30.50 -1.17 1.60
N GLU A 11 -29.28 -1.66 1.83
CA GLU A 11 -28.21 -1.92 0.85
C GLU A 11 -27.45 -0.73 0.23
N THR A 12 -27.94 0.51 0.31
CA THR A 12 -27.19 1.66 -0.20
C THR A 12 -26.93 2.69 0.88
N VAL A 13 -25.64 2.93 1.16
CA VAL A 13 -25.20 4.03 2.03
C VAL A 13 -24.94 5.23 1.13
N VAL A 14 -25.79 6.26 1.24
CA VAL A 14 -25.55 7.54 0.58
C VAL A 14 -24.45 8.26 1.34
N VAL A 15 -23.23 8.21 0.81
CA VAL A 15 -22.12 9.00 1.31
C VAL A 15 -22.29 10.43 0.76
N GLY A 16 -22.13 11.45 1.62
CA GLY A 16 -22.12 12.86 1.20
C GLY A 16 -20.96 13.18 0.24
N ALA A 17 -20.65 14.46 0.04
CA ALA A 17 -19.53 14.86 -0.80
C ALA A 17 -18.19 14.22 -0.32
N TYR A 18 -17.76 13.15 -1.00
CA TYR A 18 -16.53 12.42 -0.76
C TYR A 18 -15.61 12.61 -1.96
N THR A 19 -14.38 13.05 -1.70
CA THR A 19 -13.33 13.12 -2.71
C THR A 19 -12.47 11.89 -2.59
N PHE A 20 -12.46 11.07 -3.64
CA PHE A 20 -11.61 9.90 -3.70
C PHE A 20 -10.15 10.28 -3.98
N ASP A 21 -9.25 9.90 -3.08
CA ASP A 21 -7.81 10.05 -3.24
C ASP A 21 -7.20 8.78 -3.85
N HIS A 22 -6.97 8.81 -5.16
CA HIS A 22 -6.40 7.70 -5.92
C HIS A 22 -4.95 7.40 -5.53
N GLU A 23 -4.16 8.43 -5.23
CA GLU A 23 -2.74 8.25 -4.87
C GLU A 23 -2.60 7.60 -3.50
N ASN A 24 -3.45 7.97 -2.53
CA ASN A 24 -3.50 7.29 -1.25
C ASN A 24 -3.90 5.81 -1.40
N ALA A 25 -4.92 5.50 -2.20
CA ALA A 25 -5.33 4.11 -2.44
C ALA A 25 -4.21 3.26 -3.08
N ARG A 26 -3.45 3.84 -4.02
CA ARG A 26 -2.28 3.18 -4.63
C ARG A 26 -1.16 2.93 -3.62
N LYS A 27 -0.91 3.89 -2.74
CA LYS A 27 0.07 3.74 -1.65
C LYS A 27 -0.34 2.60 -0.72
N GLU A 28 -1.58 2.57 -0.26
CA GLU A 28 -2.09 1.49 0.62
C GLU A 28 -2.04 0.12 -0.06
N LEU A 29 -2.31 0.04 -1.37
CA LEU A 29 -2.11 -1.20 -2.14
C LEU A 29 -0.64 -1.66 -2.09
N SER A 30 0.30 -0.74 -2.25
CA SER A 30 1.74 -1.06 -2.21
C SER A 30 2.17 -1.53 -0.82
N VAL A 31 1.67 -0.89 0.24
CA VAL A 31 1.89 -1.29 1.64
C VAL A 31 1.33 -2.70 1.89
N MET A 32 0.10 -2.98 1.45
CA MET A 32 -0.53 -4.30 1.60
C MET A 32 0.30 -5.40 0.92
N VAL A 33 0.78 -5.15 -0.30
CA VAL A 33 1.60 -6.11 -1.06
C VAL A 33 2.92 -6.39 -0.32
N CYS A 34 3.59 -5.38 0.19
CA CYS A 34 4.81 -5.56 0.98
C CYS A 34 4.55 -6.28 2.31
N LEU A 35 3.49 -5.90 3.03
CA LEU A 35 3.17 -6.43 4.36
C LEU A 35 2.82 -7.91 4.33
N HIS A 36 2.13 -8.35 3.28
CA HIS A 36 1.67 -9.73 3.13
C HIS A 36 2.48 -10.53 2.11
N GLU A 37 3.59 -9.96 1.62
CA GLU A 37 4.48 -10.58 0.63
C GLU A 37 3.72 -11.09 -0.61
N TYR A 38 2.68 -10.37 -1.04
CA TYR A 38 1.87 -10.81 -2.16
C TYR A 38 2.68 -10.78 -3.46
N PRO A 39 2.44 -11.74 -4.37
CA PRO A 39 3.02 -11.66 -5.70
C PRO A 39 2.49 -10.41 -6.41
N LEU A 40 3.36 -9.74 -7.16
CA LEU A 40 2.97 -8.54 -7.91
C LEU A 40 1.82 -8.80 -8.89
N SER A 41 1.63 -10.05 -9.32
CA SER A 41 0.52 -10.48 -10.19
C SER A 41 -0.87 -10.31 -9.58
N ILE A 42 -1.00 -10.05 -8.27
CA ILE A 42 -2.29 -9.82 -7.62
C ILE A 42 -3.12 -8.74 -8.33
N VAL A 43 -2.48 -7.71 -8.88
CA VAL A 43 -3.17 -6.61 -9.60
C VAL A 43 -3.71 -7.03 -10.96
N ASP A 44 -3.29 -8.16 -11.50
CA ASP A 44 -3.78 -8.74 -12.76
C ASP A 44 -4.90 -9.77 -12.50
N HIS A 45 -5.09 -10.22 -11.25
CA HIS A 45 -6.11 -11.20 -10.93
C HIS A 45 -7.52 -10.60 -11.11
N ILE A 46 -8.36 -11.29 -11.90
CA ILE A 46 -9.72 -10.83 -12.22
C ILE A 46 -10.56 -10.62 -10.95
N GLY A 47 -10.49 -11.57 -10.00
CA GLY A 47 -11.22 -11.47 -8.73
C GLY A 47 -10.81 -10.26 -7.89
N PHE A 48 -9.51 -9.93 -7.87
CA PHE A 48 -9.02 -8.73 -7.17
C PHE A 48 -9.53 -7.45 -7.83
N ARG A 49 -9.50 -7.38 -9.17
CA ARG A 49 -10.04 -6.23 -9.92
C ARG A 49 -11.54 -6.04 -9.69
N GLN A 50 -12.31 -7.13 -9.71
CA GLN A 50 -13.75 -7.09 -9.43
C GLN A 50 -14.03 -6.63 -8.00
N PHE A 51 -13.29 -7.14 -7.02
CA PHE A 51 -13.39 -6.73 -5.63
C PHE A 51 -13.11 -5.23 -5.45
N CYS A 52 -12.01 -4.72 -6.00
CA CYS A 52 -11.67 -3.30 -5.94
C CYS A 52 -12.74 -2.42 -6.60
N ASN A 53 -13.26 -2.81 -7.77
CA ASN A 53 -14.29 -2.07 -8.48
C ASN A 53 -15.62 -2.03 -7.69
N ALA A 54 -15.98 -3.13 -7.03
CA ALA A 54 -17.16 -3.20 -6.17
C ALA A 54 -17.03 -2.28 -4.94
N LEU A 55 -15.83 -2.16 -4.37
CA LEU A 55 -15.57 -1.28 -3.22
C LEU A 55 -15.48 0.20 -3.60
N GLN A 56 -14.80 0.51 -4.69
CA GLN A 56 -14.55 1.88 -5.13
C GLN A 56 -14.40 1.92 -6.66
N PRO A 57 -15.48 2.24 -7.40
CA PRO A 57 -15.48 2.25 -8.86
C PRO A 57 -14.50 3.24 -9.50
N LEU A 58 -14.12 4.30 -8.77
CA LEU A 58 -13.14 5.27 -9.26
C LEU A 58 -11.69 4.78 -9.12
N PHE A 59 -11.45 3.69 -8.40
CA PHE A 59 -10.11 3.14 -8.24
C PHE A 59 -9.68 2.38 -9.50
N LYS A 60 -8.79 3.01 -10.27
CA LYS A 60 -8.10 2.36 -11.38
C LYS A 60 -6.98 1.49 -10.83
N VAL A 61 -7.17 0.16 -10.87
CA VAL A 61 -6.14 -0.82 -10.51
C VAL A 61 -4.92 -0.64 -11.43
N ILE A 62 -3.75 -0.51 -10.81
CA ILE A 62 -2.48 -0.25 -11.49
C ILE A 62 -1.89 -1.52 -12.14
N THR A 63 -0.89 -1.34 -12.99
CA THR A 63 -0.15 -2.46 -13.60
C THR A 63 0.92 -3.01 -12.65
N ARG A 64 1.41 -4.23 -12.90
CA ARG A 64 2.58 -4.80 -12.20
C ARG A 64 3.81 -3.88 -12.20
N ASN A 65 4.10 -3.24 -13.33
CA ASN A 65 5.24 -2.35 -13.46
C ASN A 65 5.08 -1.09 -12.60
N THR A 66 3.87 -0.53 -12.58
CA THR A 66 3.52 0.61 -11.73
C THR A 66 3.63 0.23 -10.25
N LEU A 67 3.05 -0.92 -9.86
CA LEU A 67 3.14 -1.42 -8.48
C LEU A 67 4.59 -1.62 -8.05
N LYS A 68 5.43 -2.22 -8.90
CA LYS A 68 6.86 -2.35 -8.64
C LYS A 68 7.54 -0.98 -8.43
N SER A 69 7.22 0.00 -9.27
CA SER A 69 7.77 1.35 -9.14
C SER A 69 7.33 2.02 -7.84
N ASP A 70 6.06 1.87 -7.46
CA ASP A 70 5.52 2.44 -6.23
C ASP A 70 6.12 1.79 -4.97
N ILE A 71 6.34 0.47 -4.98
CA ILE A 71 7.06 -0.26 -3.93
C ILE A 71 8.51 0.24 -3.80
N LEU A 72 9.21 0.45 -4.92
CA LEU A 72 10.58 0.97 -4.89
C LEU A 72 10.65 2.39 -4.33
N LYS A 73 9.67 3.25 -4.62
CA LYS A 73 9.56 4.58 -4.01
C LYS A 73 9.34 4.47 -2.50
N LEU A 74 8.40 3.63 -2.08
CA LEU A 74 8.13 3.38 -0.66
C LEU A 74 9.40 2.91 0.07
N TYR A 75 10.16 1.97 -0.52
CA TYR A 75 11.44 1.53 0.02
C TYR A 75 12.46 2.68 0.14
N ASN A 76 12.62 3.50 -0.89
CA ASN A 76 13.58 4.61 -0.85
C ASN A 76 13.22 5.65 0.22
N ASP A 77 11.93 5.92 0.39
CA ASP A 77 11.43 6.82 1.43
C ASP A 77 11.70 6.25 2.83
N GLU A 78 11.36 4.99 3.08
CA GLU A 78 11.61 4.33 4.37
C GLU A 78 13.10 4.16 4.66
N ARG A 79 13.91 3.86 3.63
CA ARG A 79 15.37 3.85 3.73
C ARG A 79 15.89 5.21 4.16
N SER A 80 15.44 6.29 3.53
CA SER A 80 15.88 7.64 3.86
C SER A 80 15.50 8.04 5.29
N LYS A 81 14.28 7.71 5.72
CA LYS A 81 13.84 7.90 7.12
C LYS A 81 14.70 7.11 8.10
N THR A 82 14.98 5.84 7.79
CA THR A 82 15.81 4.97 8.63
C THR A 82 17.23 5.50 8.74
N MET A 83 17.84 5.96 7.63
CA MET A 83 19.17 6.57 7.66
C MET A 83 19.19 7.84 8.53
N ASN A 84 18.18 8.71 8.41
CA ASN A 84 18.06 9.89 9.28
C ASN A 84 17.99 9.53 10.77
N VAL A 85 17.32 8.42 11.13
CA VAL A 85 17.26 7.92 12.50
C VAL A 85 18.62 7.40 12.96
N LEU A 86 19.32 6.66 12.10
CA LEU A 86 20.66 6.13 12.39
C LEU A 86 21.70 7.24 12.55
N GLU A 87 21.68 8.28 11.71
CA GLU A 87 22.60 9.43 11.79
C GLU A 87 22.46 10.21 13.09
N ARG A 88 21.23 10.28 13.64
CA ARG A 88 20.95 10.95 14.91
C ARG A 88 21.31 10.09 16.13
N ASN A 89 21.57 8.81 15.94
CA ASN A 89 21.88 7.89 17.02
C ASN A 89 23.33 8.11 17.50
N LYS A 90 23.49 8.51 18.78
CA LYS A 90 24.80 8.70 19.43
C LYS A 90 25.31 7.44 20.13
N SER A 91 24.54 6.37 20.12
CA SER A 91 24.87 5.08 20.74
C SER A 91 25.52 4.13 19.73
N ARG A 92 25.96 2.95 20.19
CA ARG A 92 26.53 1.91 19.34
C ARG A 92 25.43 1.10 18.67
N VAL A 93 25.59 0.82 17.38
CA VAL A 93 24.71 -0.05 16.59
C VAL A 93 25.49 -1.31 16.23
N ALA A 94 24.94 -2.49 16.53
CA ALA A 94 25.45 -3.76 16.04
C ALA A 94 24.71 -4.13 14.75
N ILE A 95 25.45 -4.36 13.66
CA ILE A 95 24.91 -4.81 12.38
C ILE A 95 25.25 -6.28 12.23
N THR A 96 24.24 -7.12 12.02
CA THR A 96 24.43 -8.53 11.71
C THR A 96 23.97 -8.76 10.28
N THR A 97 24.83 -9.40 9.49
CA THR A 97 24.51 -9.78 8.11
C THR A 97 24.59 -11.28 8.05
N ASP A 98 23.51 -11.89 7.59
CA ASP A 98 23.45 -13.33 7.35
C ASP A 98 23.55 -13.58 5.85
N MET A 99 24.36 -14.57 5.46
CA MET A 99 24.57 -14.95 4.06
C MET A 99 24.25 -16.43 3.91
N TRP A 100 23.10 -16.71 3.32
CA TRP A 100 22.71 -18.06 2.93
C TRP A 100 23.11 -18.34 1.49
N THR A 101 23.65 -19.52 1.23
CA THR A 101 23.82 -20.05 -0.11
C THR A 101 22.59 -20.91 -0.46
N ALA A 102 21.91 -20.58 -1.54
CA ALA A 102 20.86 -21.43 -2.11
C ALA A 102 21.46 -22.28 -3.23
N SER A 103 21.29 -23.59 -3.18
CA SER A 103 21.61 -24.48 -4.30
C SER A 103 20.55 -24.34 -5.40
N ASN A 104 21.01 -24.10 -6.63
CA ASN A 104 20.16 -24.12 -7.84
C ASN A 104 19.69 -25.54 -8.19
#